data_AF-A0A9D8GX90-F1
#
_entry.id   AF-A0A9D8GX90-F1
#
_cell.length_a   1.000
_cell.length_b   1.000
_cell.length_c   1.000
_cell.angle_alpha   90.00
_cell.angle_beta   90.00
_cell.angle_gamma   90.00
#
_symmetry.space_group_name_H-M   'P 1'
#
loop_
_entity.id
_entity.type
_entity.pdbx_description
1 polymer ?
#
loop_
_entity_poly.entity_id
_entity_poly.type
_entity_poly.pdbx_seq_one_letter_code
_entity_poly.pdbx_strand_id
1 'polypeptide(L)'
;MESATRTLVKSPPELWELLDQPERMQGLMCSLLGRATEIKVYERDPGACLGWEASEGGEGAWIEIELAEKGWGTSVQLAAENGGQGTRLEGWLEAVMDELAMPSKRPFDGVV
;
A
#
# COMPACT_ATOMS: atom_id res chain seq x y z
N MET A 1 -12.57 -9.35 0.51
CA MET A 1 -11.94 -8.29 -0.30
C MET A 1 -12.59 -6.94 0.01
N GLU A 2 -11.79 -5.92 0.32
CA GLU A 2 -12.20 -4.51 0.30
C GLU A 2 -11.17 -3.68 -0.49
N SER A 3 -11.59 -2.55 -1.04
CA SER A 3 -10.74 -1.67 -1.84
C SER A 3 -11.06 -0.20 -1.59
N ALA A 4 -10.04 0.65 -1.57
CA ALA A 4 -10.16 2.09 -1.45
C ALA A 4 -9.42 2.80 -2.57
N THR A 5 -10.01 3.86 -3.13
CA THR A 5 -9.43 4.62 -4.24
C THR A 5 -9.36 6.11 -3.87
N ARG A 6 -8.20 6.73 -4.06
CA ARG A 6 -7.99 8.17 -3.79
C ARG A 6 -7.00 8.76 -4.79
N THR A 7 -7.24 10.01 -5.16
CA THR A 7 -6.27 10.78 -5.96
C THR A 7 -5.29 11.49 -5.04
N LEU A 8 -4.00 11.21 -5.20
CA LEU A 8 -2.90 11.80 -4.44
C LEU A 8 -2.13 12.79 -5.32
N VAL A 9 -1.70 13.92 -4.75
CA VAL A 9 -0.87 14.93 -5.43
C VAL A 9 0.61 14.49 -5.45
N LYS A 10 0.85 13.28 -5.95
CA LYS A 10 2.17 12.66 -6.09
C LYS A 10 2.25 12.02 -7.47
N SER A 11 3.46 11.90 -8.00
CA SER A 11 3.66 11.21 -9.29
C SER A 11 3.61 9.69 -9.11
N PRO A 12 3.23 8.90 -10.14
CA PRO A 12 3.26 7.45 -10.07
C PRO A 12 4.63 6.86 -9.67
N PRO A 13 5.78 7.33 -10.21
CA PRO A 13 7.08 6.82 -9.78
C PRO A 13 7.43 7.18 -8.34
N GLU A 14 7.03 8.35 -7.84
CA GLU A 14 7.26 8.72 -6.43
C GLU A 14 6.51 7.80 -5.47
N LEU A 15 5.25 7.49 -5.79
CA LEU A 15 4.46 6.53 -5.02
C LEU A 15 5.03 5.12 -5.11
N TRP A 16 5.50 4.74 -6.30
CA TRP A 16 6.18 3.47 -6.52
C TRP A 16 7.40 3.32 -5.61
N GLU A 17 8.32 4.29 -5.57
CA GLU A 17 9.52 4.20 -4.74
C GLU A 17 9.22 4.10 -3.23
N LEU A 18 8.09 4.66 -2.79
CA LEU A 18 7.64 4.51 -1.40
C LEU A 18 7.13 3.09 -1.14
N LEU A 19 6.29 2.57 -2.04
CA LEU A 19 5.59 1.29 -1.92
C LEU A 19 6.48 0.07 -2.20
N ASP A 20 7.39 0.20 -3.17
CA ASP A 20 8.29 -0.83 -3.68
C ASP A 20 9.46 -1.15 -2.73
N GLN A 21 9.22 -0.98 -1.43
CA GLN A 21 10.18 -1.27 -0.37
C GLN A 21 9.74 -2.57 0.33
N PRO A 22 10.61 -3.58 0.43
CA PRO A 22 10.26 -4.86 1.05
C PRO A 22 9.81 -4.69 2.51
N GLU A 23 10.44 -3.78 3.25
CA GLU A 23 10.07 -3.43 4.63
C GLU A 23 8.66 -2.82 4.71
N ARG A 24 8.26 -2.00 3.71
CA ARG A 24 6.91 -1.43 3.65
C ARG A 24 5.88 -2.49 3.29
N MET A 25 6.11 -3.28 2.24
CA MET A 25 5.19 -4.36 1.85
C MET A 25 4.96 -5.33 3.02
N GLN A 26 6.04 -5.70 3.72
CA GLN A 26 5.96 -6.54 4.90
C GLN A 26 5.24 -5.82 6.04
N GLY A 27 5.55 -4.55 6.33
CA GLY A 27 4.88 -3.77 7.36
C GLY A 27 3.37 -3.63 7.14
N LEU A 28 2.94 -3.38 5.90
CA LEU A 28 1.54 -3.33 5.50
C LEU A 28 0.84 -4.66 5.74
N MET A 29 1.46 -5.77 5.31
CA MET A 29 0.91 -7.11 5.53
C MET A 29 0.86 -7.48 7.03
N CYS A 30 1.90 -7.13 7.79
CA CYS A 30 1.93 -7.34 9.23
C CYS A 30 0.83 -6.57 9.96
N SER A 31 0.56 -5.33 9.52
CA SER A 31 -0.52 -4.50 10.05
C SER A 31 -1.91 -5.04 9.67
N LEU A 32 -2.05 -5.57 8.46
CA LEU A 32 -3.29 -6.18 7.95
C LEU A 32 -3.67 -7.45 8.73
N LEU A 33 -2.68 -8.32 8.98
CA LEU A 33 -2.86 -9.60 9.68
C LEU A 33 -2.68 -9.50 11.20
N GLY A 34 -2.10 -8.42 11.70
CA GLY A 34 -1.74 -8.26 13.12
C GLY A 34 -0.58 -9.15 13.58
N ARG A 35 0.18 -9.75 12.66
CA ARG A 35 1.32 -10.66 12.95
C ARG A 35 2.39 -10.59 11.87
N ALA A 36 3.62 -10.94 12.23
CA ALA A 36 4.70 -11.06 11.27
C ALA A 36 4.46 -12.24 10.32
N THR A 37 4.57 -12.00 9.03
CA THR A 37 4.42 -13.03 8.00
C THR A 37 5.43 -12.84 6.88
N GLU A 38 5.63 -13.88 6.09
CA GLU A 38 6.43 -13.83 4.87
C GLU A 38 5.53 -13.40 3.70
N ILE A 39 5.98 -12.39 2.96
CA ILE A 39 5.28 -11.91 1.78
C ILE A 39 5.88 -12.50 0.52
N LYS A 40 5.05 -12.74 -0.47
CA LYS A 40 5.42 -13.15 -1.81
C LYS A 40 4.81 -12.20 -2.82
N VAL A 41 5.65 -11.47 -3.53
CA VAL A 41 5.22 -10.61 -4.64
C VAL A 41 4.84 -11.50 -5.82
N TYR A 42 3.59 -11.40 -6.25
CA TYR A 42 3.10 -12.12 -7.44
C TYR A 42 2.99 -11.19 -8.65
N GLU A 43 2.85 -9.87 -8.43
CA GLU A 43 2.72 -8.86 -9.48
C GLU A 43 3.53 -7.61 -9.15
N ARG A 44 4.25 -7.09 -10.13
CA ARG A 44 5.13 -5.92 -9.98
C ARG A 44 5.37 -5.25 -11.34
N ASP A 45 4.56 -4.26 -11.67
CA ASP A 45 4.73 -3.37 -12.82
C ASP A 45 5.09 -1.95 -12.36
N PRO A 46 6.33 -1.50 -12.60
CA PRO A 46 6.83 -0.22 -12.10
C PRO A 46 5.96 0.98 -12.47
N GLY A 47 5.35 1.61 -11.45
CA GLY A 47 4.51 2.80 -11.62
C GLY A 47 3.09 2.51 -12.12
N ALA A 48 2.69 1.24 -12.24
CA ALA A 48 1.34 0.85 -12.65
C ALA A 48 0.65 -0.08 -11.65
N CYS A 49 1.26 -1.21 -11.27
CA CYS A 49 0.65 -2.16 -10.34
C CYS A 49 1.66 -2.88 -9.45
N LEU A 50 1.27 -3.16 -8.21
CA LEU A 50 2.08 -3.91 -7.25
C LEU A 50 1.17 -4.81 -6.43
N GLY A 51 1.37 -6.13 -6.54
CA GLY A 51 0.55 -7.14 -5.88
C GLY A 51 1.42 -8.13 -5.10
N TRP A 52 1.11 -8.31 -3.83
CA TRP A 52 1.78 -9.30 -2.98
C TRP A 52 0.79 -10.01 -2.07
N GLU A 53 1.10 -11.28 -1.80
CA GLU A 53 0.32 -12.14 -0.94
C GLU A 53 1.14 -12.63 0.25
N ALA A 54 0.45 -13.06 1.30
CA ALA A 54 1.00 -13.81 2.39
C ALA A 54 0.07 -14.97 2.67
N SER A 55 0.61 -16.19 2.65
CA SER A 55 -0.13 -17.41 2.96
C SER A 55 0.51 -18.10 4.15
N GLU A 56 -0.27 -18.31 5.21
CA GLU A 56 0.16 -19.04 6.39
C GLU A 56 -0.93 -20.04 6.78
N GLY A 57 -0.64 -21.34 6.72
CA GLY A 57 -1.55 -22.38 7.21
C GLY A 57 -2.84 -22.61 6.40
N GLY A 58 -2.99 -22.00 5.22
CA GLY A 58 -4.13 -22.22 4.31
C GLY A 58 -5.12 -21.07 4.21
N GLU A 59 -5.01 -20.07 5.09
CA GLU A 59 -5.72 -18.79 4.98
C GLU A 59 -4.73 -17.74 4.47
N GLY A 60 -5.04 -17.14 3.32
CA GLY A 60 -4.19 -16.17 2.65
C GLY A 60 -4.70 -14.74 2.81
N ALA A 61 -3.78 -13.80 2.93
CA ALA A 61 -4.03 -12.39 2.75
C ALA A 61 -3.28 -11.89 1.52
N TRP A 62 -3.84 -10.90 0.85
CA TRP A 62 -3.17 -10.26 -0.27
C TRP A 62 -3.47 -8.77 -0.27
N ILE A 63 -2.53 -8.01 -0.83
CA ILE A 63 -2.60 -6.57 -1.01
C ILE A 63 -2.23 -6.29 -2.46
N GLU A 64 -3.01 -5.45 -3.10
CA GLU A 64 -2.79 -4.99 -4.46
C GLU A 64 -2.90 -3.47 -4.50
N ILE A 65 -1.98 -2.84 -5.21
CA ILE A 65 -1.95 -1.40 -5.40
C ILE A 65 -1.85 -1.11 -6.88
N GLU A 66 -2.83 -0.37 -7.39
CA GLU A 66 -2.82 0.17 -8.74
C GLU A 66 -2.58 1.68 -8.70
N LEU A 67 -1.66 2.12 -9.54
CA LEU A 67 -1.25 3.50 -9.72
C LEU A 67 -1.61 3.90 -11.15
N ALA A 68 -2.53 4.85 -11.31
CA ALA A 68 -2.90 5.40 -12.60
C ALA A 68 -2.69 6.91 -12.62
N GLU A 69 -1.93 7.41 -13.59
CA GLU A 69 -1.77 8.85 -13.79
C GLU A 69 -3.12 9.51 -14.08
N LYS A 70 -3.45 10.59 -13.36
CA LYS A 70 -4.74 11.28 -13.48
C LYS A 70 -4.58 12.79 -13.30
N GLY A 71 -4.34 13.48 -14.41
CA GLY A 71 -4.47 14.95 -14.53
C GLY A 71 -3.57 15.74 -13.59
N TRP A 72 -4.01 15.96 -12.35
CA TRP A 72 -3.29 16.71 -11.31
C TRP A 72 -2.59 15.83 -10.27
N GLY A 73 -2.61 14.51 -10.42
CA GLY A 73 -1.98 13.58 -9.49
C GLY A 73 -2.03 12.13 -9.97
N THR A 74 -1.92 11.21 -9.02
CA THR A 74 -2.02 9.77 -9.26
C THR A 74 -3.26 9.23 -8.58
N SER A 75 -4.10 8.53 -9.32
CA SER A 75 -5.17 7.72 -8.77
C SER A 75 -4.55 6.45 -8.20
N VAL A 76 -4.58 6.33 -6.88
CA VAL A 76 -4.13 5.15 -6.15
C VAL A 76 -5.34 4.35 -5.76
N GLN A 77 -5.38 3.09 -6.19
CA GLN A 77 -6.36 2.11 -5.76
C GLN A 77 -5.63 1.05 -4.95
N LEU A 78 -6.01 0.92 -3.69
CA LEU A 78 -5.48 -0.06 -2.75
C LEU A 78 -6.57 -1.09 -2.48
N ALA A 79 -6.33 -2.35 -2.82
CA ALA A 79 -7.20 -3.47 -2.52
C ALA A 79 -6.51 -4.43 -1.56
N ALA A 80 -7.28 -4.99 -0.63
CA ALA A 80 -6.77 -5.95 0.34
C ALA A 80 -7.80 -6.99 0.76
N GLU A 81 -7.30 -8.15 1.19
CA GLU A 81 -8.08 -9.23 1.75
C GLU A 81 -7.30 -9.93 2.86
N ASN A 82 -8.00 -10.34 3.92
CA ASN A 82 -7.38 -10.96 5.09
C ASN A 82 -8.16 -12.16 5.66
N GLY A 83 -8.96 -12.84 4.85
CA GLY A 83 -9.69 -14.06 5.25
C GLY A 83 -10.77 -13.88 6.33
N GLY A 84 -11.01 -12.65 6.83
CA GLY A 84 -12.17 -12.32 7.66
C GLY A 84 -11.97 -12.39 9.18
N GLN A 85 -10.78 -12.77 9.70
CA GLN A 85 -10.46 -12.72 11.14
C GLN A 85 -9.41 -11.67 11.54
N GLY A 86 -8.89 -10.89 10.58
CA GLY A 86 -7.84 -9.89 10.81
C GLY A 86 -8.37 -8.49 11.18
N THR A 87 -7.55 -7.48 10.90
CA THR A 87 -7.88 -6.05 11.04
C THR A 87 -9.10 -5.68 10.18
N ARG A 88 -9.90 -4.69 10.63
CA ARG A 88 -10.98 -4.13 9.80
C ARG A 88 -10.38 -3.50 8.55
N LEU A 89 -10.64 -4.11 7.39
CA LEU A 89 -10.04 -3.74 6.10
C LEU A 89 -10.32 -2.27 5.75
N GLU A 90 -11.57 -1.83 5.80
CA GLU A 90 -11.98 -0.43 5.58
C GLU A 90 -11.10 0.59 6.34
N GLY A 91 -10.98 0.45 7.66
CA GLY A 91 -10.20 1.39 8.47
C GLY A 91 -8.69 1.30 8.24
N TRP A 92 -8.20 0.10 7.91
CA TRP A 92 -6.80 -0.10 7.54
C TRP A 92 -6.47 0.55 6.19
N LEU A 93 -7.35 0.38 5.19
CA LEU A 93 -7.24 1.00 3.88
C LEU A 93 -7.21 2.52 4.00
N GLU A 94 -8.13 3.11 4.78
CA GLU A 94 -8.15 4.55 5.03
C GLU A 94 -6.86 5.05 5.70
N ALA A 95 -6.33 4.31 6.69
CA ALA A 95 -5.09 4.67 7.37
C ALA A 95 -3.87 4.65 6.44
N VAL A 96 -3.73 3.61 5.60
CA VAL A 96 -2.64 3.50 4.62
C VAL A 96 -2.76 4.62 3.59
N MET A 97 -3.97 4.90 3.12
CA MET A 97 -4.23 5.96 2.14
C MET A 97 -3.98 7.35 2.72
N ASP A 98 -4.26 7.57 4.00
CA ASP A 98 -3.92 8.82 4.68
C ASP A 98 -2.40 8.96 4.82
N GLU A 99 -1.69 7.90 5.20
CA GLU A 99 -0.23 7.89 5.27
C GLU A 99 0.43 8.19 3.92
N LEU A 100 -0.04 7.58 2.83
CA LEU A 100 0.44 7.87 1.48
C LEU A 100 0.09 9.30 1.02
N ALA A 101 -1.03 9.84 1.50
CA ALA A 101 -1.45 11.21 1.25
C ALA A 101 -0.66 12.24 2.07
N MET A 102 -0.04 11.83 3.19
CA MET A 102 0.78 12.74 3.98
C MET A 102 1.91 13.26 3.08
N PRO A 103 2.09 14.59 2.99
CA PRO A 103 3.27 15.13 2.35
C PRO A 103 4.45 14.54 3.11
N SER A 104 5.33 13.83 2.40
CA SER A 104 6.58 13.34 2.96
C SER A 104 7.27 14.58 3.53
N LYS A 105 7.17 14.77 4.85
CA LYS A 105 7.87 15.84 5.54
C LYS A 105 9.33 15.60 5.19
N ARG A 106 9.87 16.37 4.25
CA ARG A 106 11.15 17.00 4.52
C ARG A 106 10.84 17.89 5.72
N PRO A 107 11.18 17.51 6.97
CA PRO A 107 11.30 18.54 7.99
C PRO A 107 12.25 19.55 7.36
N PHE A 108 11.84 20.80 7.29
CA PHE A 108 12.62 21.89 6.74
C PHE A 108 14.12 21.62 6.89
N ASP A 109 14.80 21.29 5.79
CA ASP A 109 16.23 21.54 5.65
C ASP A 109 16.30 23.06 5.53
N GLY A 110 16.04 23.71 6.67
CA GLY A 110 16.18 25.13 6.87
C GLY A 110 17.67 25.40 6.86
N VAL A 111 18.21 25.58 5.66
CA VAL A 111 18.99 26.76 5.29
C VAL A 111 19.52 27.55 6.50
N VAL A 112 20.82 27.37 6.72
CA VAL A 112 21.85 28.33 7.22
C VAL A 112 21.91 28.58 8.73
#